data_AF-A0A084VKA4-F1
#
_entry.id   AF-A0A084VKA4-F1
#
_cell.length_a   1.000
_cell.length_b   1.000
_cell.length_c   1.000
_cell.angle_alpha   90.00
_cell.angle_beta   90.00
_cell.angle_gamma   90.00
#
_symmetry.space_group_name_H-M   'P 1'
#
loop_
_entity.id
_entity.type
_entity.pdbx_description
1 polymer ?
#
loop_
_entity_poly.entity_id
_entity_poly.type
_entity_poly.pdbx_seq_one_letter_code
_entity_poly.pdbx_strand_id
1 'polypeptide(L)'
;MALLAYRELESSFLGLFFDVVFSVSLCAMTLIAAIIITFGFMAWCAEMTERFPSCDIADGQNITQVELNIQTSGFYIEMGTAQFGAWASFATWVGLSVFSLLKLINNHQVRNIRVSMYIERQRLVNEDVYRGTTSEVPAASGALSDN
;
A
#
# COMPACT_ATOMS: atom_id res chain seq x y z
N MET A 1 -19.84 10.89 17.61
CA MET A 1 -18.92 9.75 17.41
C MET A 1 -19.13 9.02 16.08
N ALA A 2 -20.37 8.74 15.65
CA ALA A 2 -20.62 8.09 14.34
C ALA A 2 -20.21 8.94 13.12
N LEU A 3 -20.36 10.27 13.20
CA LEU A 3 -20.01 11.20 12.10
C LEU A 3 -18.48 11.35 11.89
N LEU A 4 -17.70 11.22 12.96
CA LEU A 4 -16.22 11.22 12.87
C LEU A 4 -15.72 9.89 12.30
N ALA A 5 -16.32 8.76 12.69
CA ALA A 5 -16.04 7.46 12.09
C ALA A 5 -16.46 7.39 10.61
N TYR A 6 -17.55 8.06 10.22
CA TYR A 6 -17.97 8.15 8.82
C TYR A 6 -17.03 9.01 7.98
N ARG A 7 -16.49 10.08 8.56
CA ARG A 7 -15.52 10.97 7.89
C ARG A 7 -14.13 10.34 7.74
N GLU A 8 -13.71 9.49 8.68
CA GLU A 8 -12.52 8.63 8.58
C GLU A 8 -12.69 7.51 7.52
N LEU A 9 -13.92 7.03 7.31
CA LEU A 9 -14.24 5.99 6.32
C LEU A 9 -14.17 6.51 4.87
N GLU A 10 -14.30 7.81 4.66
CA GLU A 10 -13.98 8.43 3.37
C GLU A 10 -12.51 8.84 3.34
N SER A 11 -11.62 7.87 3.50
CA SER A 11 -10.26 8.05 2.99
C SER A 11 -10.43 8.35 1.51
N SER A 12 -10.17 9.61 1.13
CA SER A 12 -10.32 10.08 -0.25
C SER A 12 -9.51 9.15 -1.15
N PHE A 13 -10.04 8.78 -2.32
CA PHE A 13 -9.36 7.90 -3.29
C PHE A 13 -7.86 8.25 -3.46
N LEU A 14 -7.56 9.55 -3.47
CA LEU A 14 -6.22 10.13 -3.56
C LEU A 14 -5.32 9.72 -2.38
N GLY A 15 -5.85 9.67 -1.16
CA GLY A 15 -5.14 9.19 0.04
C GLY A 15 -4.80 7.71 -0.03
N LEU A 16 -5.73 6.84 -0.45
CA LEU A 16 -5.41 5.42 -0.66
C LEU A 16 -4.45 5.20 -1.81
N PHE A 17 -4.54 6.02 -2.85
CA PHE A 17 -3.60 5.98 -3.97
C PHE A 17 -2.18 6.29 -3.49
N PHE A 18 -2.00 7.35 -2.69
CA PHE A 18 -0.69 7.66 -2.12
C PHE A 18 -0.21 6.58 -1.15
N ASP A 19 -1.07 5.96 -0.36
CA ASP A 19 -0.70 4.83 0.51
C ASP A 19 -0.11 3.66 -0.30
N VAL A 20 -0.69 3.34 -1.46
CA VAL A 20 -0.14 2.35 -2.39
C VAL A 20 1.21 2.81 -2.96
N VAL A 21 1.32 4.07 -3.42
CA VAL A 21 2.58 4.60 -3.98
C VAL A 21 3.71 4.61 -2.94
N PHE A 22 3.42 5.03 -1.70
CA PHE A 22 4.40 5.05 -0.61
C PHE A 22 4.79 3.63 -0.21
N SER A 23 3.84 2.71 -0.06
CA SER A 23 4.16 1.32 0.30
C SER A 23 5.01 0.62 -0.77
N VAL A 24 4.72 0.81 -2.06
CA VAL A 24 5.51 0.26 -3.16
C VAL A 24 6.90 0.90 -3.22
N SER A 25 7.01 2.22 -3.06
CA SER A 25 8.31 2.90 -3.10
C SER A 25 9.21 2.50 -1.91
N LEU A 26 8.65 2.41 -0.70
CA LEU A 26 9.40 1.94 0.48
C LEU A 26 9.75 0.44 0.38
N CYS A 27 8.90 -0.37 -0.23
CA CYS A 27 9.23 -1.75 -0.57
C CYS A 27 10.46 -1.84 -1.49
N ALA A 28 10.51 -1.01 -2.55
CA ALA A 28 11.66 -0.96 -3.45
C ALA A 28 12.93 -0.45 -2.74
N MET A 29 12.83 0.60 -1.93
CA MET A 29 13.96 1.13 -1.16
C MET A 29 14.52 0.11 -0.17
N THR A 30 13.65 -0.60 0.55
CA THR A 30 14.08 -1.64 1.50
C THR A 30 14.70 -2.86 0.82
N LEU A 31 14.22 -3.23 -0.37
CA LEU A 31 14.87 -4.25 -1.19
C LEU A 31 16.28 -3.84 -1.61
N ILE A 32 16.44 -2.61 -2.12
CA ILE A 32 17.76 -2.08 -2.52
C ILE A 32 18.69 -2.04 -1.31
N ALA A 33 18.20 -1.57 -0.15
CA ALA A 33 18.98 -1.55 1.08
C ALA A 33 19.41 -2.96 1.52
N ALA A 34 18.50 -3.95 1.49
CA ALA A 34 18.82 -5.33 1.82
C ALA A 34 19.91 -5.91 0.90
N ILE A 35 19.84 -5.64 -0.40
CA ILE A 35 20.85 -6.07 -1.37
C ILE A 35 22.21 -5.40 -1.09
N ILE A 36 22.23 -4.08 -0.85
CA ILE A 36 23.47 -3.35 -0.55
C ILE A 36 24.13 -3.89 0.72
N ILE A 37 23.36 -4.11 1.78
CA ILE A 37 23.89 -4.64 3.05
C ILE A 37 24.43 -6.07 2.86
N THR A 38 23.68 -6.94 2.19
CA THR A 38 24.10 -8.32 1.95
C THR A 38 25.35 -8.38 1.07
N PHE A 39 25.40 -7.66 -0.05
CA PHE A 39 26.60 -7.65 -0.91
C PHE A 39 27.79 -6.96 -0.26
N GLY A 40 27.56 -5.86 0.48
CA GLY A 40 28.62 -5.21 1.25
C GLY A 40 29.22 -6.14 2.30
N PHE A 41 28.38 -6.89 3.01
CA PHE A 41 28.83 -7.88 3.98
C PHE A 41 29.60 -9.03 3.32
N MET A 42 29.14 -9.54 2.19
CA MET A 42 29.85 -10.59 1.43
C MET A 42 31.21 -10.11 0.93
N ALA A 43 31.30 -8.89 0.41
CA ALA A 43 32.56 -8.30 -0.05
C ALA A 43 33.56 -8.12 1.11
N TRP A 44 33.10 -7.59 2.24
CA TRP A 44 33.92 -7.50 3.45
C TRP A 44 34.41 -8.88 3.91
N CYS A 45 33.52 -9.87 3.95
CA CYS A 45 33.85 -11.24 4.31
C CYS A 45 34.94 -11.83 3.40
N ALA A 46 34.83 -11.63 2.09
CA ALA A 46 35.78 -12.15 1.10
C ALA A 46 37.20 -11.61 1.34
N GLU A 47 37.33 -10.29 1.49
CA GLU A 47 38.61 -9.62 1.81
C GLU A 47 39.18 -10.13 3.14
N MET A 48 38.32 -10.30 4.14
CA MET A 48 38.76 -10.72 5.46
C MET A 48 39.25 -12.18 5.48
N THR A 49 38.63 -13.03 4.66
CA THR A 49 39.02 -14.44 4.52
C THR A 49 40.33 -14.66 3.76
N GLU A 50 40.91 -13.64 3.13
CA GLU A 50 42.28 -13.73 2.61
C GLU A 50 43.32 -13.85 3.73
N ARG A 51 43.04 -13.22 4.88
CA ARG A 51 43.95 -13.15 6.02
C ARG A 51 43.58 -14.13 7.13
N PHE A 52 42.30 -14.41 7.32
CA PHE A 52 41.75 -15.22 8.40
C PHE A 52 40.96 -16.41 7.86
N PRO A 53 40.88 -17.53 8.60
CA PRO A 53 40.14 -18.71 8.14
C PRO A 53 38.62 -18.48 8.02
N SER A 54 38.07 -17.47 8.72
CA SER A 54 36.65 -17.13 8.67
C SER A 54 36.39 -15.69 9.14
N CYS A 55 35.30 -15.08 8.66
CA CYS A 55 35.00 -13.67 8.96
C CYS A 55 34.59 -13.41 10.41
N ASP A 56 33.99 -14.39 11.09
CA ASP A 56 33.59 -14.31 12.50
C ASP A 56 34.81 -14.27 13.43
N ILE A 57 35.89 -14.98 13.07
CA ILE A 57 37.14 -14.97 13.83
C ILE A 57 37.88 -13.64 13.60
N ALA A 58 37.84 -13.11 12.39
CA ALA A 58 38.50 -11.87 12.05
C ALA A 58 37.90 -10.64 12.76
N ASP A 59 36.60 -10.67 13.04
CA ASP A 59 35.90 -9.65 13.85
C ASP A 59 36.55 -9.46 15.23
N GLY A 60 36.88 -10.58 15.90
CA GLY A 60 37.48 -10.56 17.25
C GLY A 60 38.98 -10.28 17.30
N GLN A 61 39.66 -10.13 16.16
CA GLN A 61 41.09 -9.83 16.11
C GLN A 61 41.28 -8.34 15.82
N ASN A 62 42.12 -7.63 16.59
CA ASN A 62 42.33 -6.22 16.32
C ASN A 62 43.34 -5.99 15.19
N ILE A 63 42.88 -6.23 13.97
CA ILE A 63 43.64 -6.23 12.71
C ILE A 63 44.27 -4.86 12.36
N THR A 64 43.74 -3.78 12.93
CA THR A 64 43.94 -2.39 12.47
C THR A 64 44.58 -1.46 13.51
N GLN A 65 45.16 -1.97 14.61
CA GLN A 65 45.61 -1.13 15.76
C GLN A 65 46.73 -0.13 15.48
N VAL A 66 47.47 -0.21 14.37
CA VAL A 66 48.72 0.55 14.26
C VAL A 66 48.66 1.71 13.26
N GLU A 67 47.80 1.65 12.23
CA GLU A 67 47.91 2.62 11.11
C GLU A 67 46.60 3.36 10.77
N LEU A 68 45.42 2.81 11.09
CA LEU A 68 44.12 3.43 10.75
C LEU A 68 43.11 3.55 11.92
N ASN A 69 43.40 2.99 13.10
CA ASN A 69 42.55 3.10 14.30
C ASN A 69 41.08 2.67 14.11
N ILE A 70 40.81 1.78 13.16
CA ILE A 70 39.47 1.22 12.91
C ILE A 70 39.27 0.07 13.89
N GLN A 71 38.20 0.08 14.68
CA GLN A 71 37.83 -1.05 15.53
C GLN A 71 36.78 -1.87 14.79
N THR A 72 37.11 -3.12 14.46
CA THR A 72 36.18 -4.04 13.76
C THR A 72 35.36 -4.89 14.72
N SER A 73 35.62 -4.84 16.02
CA SER A 73 34.98 -5.68 17.03
C SER A 73 33.45 -5.57 17.05
N GLY A 74 32.77 -6.71 16.93
CA GLY A 74 31.32 -6.83 16.88
C GLY A 74 30.72 -6.67 15.48
N PHE A 75 31.53 -6.34 14.46
CA PHE A 75 31.03 -6.02 13.12
C PHE A 75 30.28 -7.19 12.48
N TYR A 76 30.70 -8.43 12.72
CA TYR A 76 30.05 -9.61 12.15
C TYR A 76 28.61 -9.75 12.65
N ILE A 77 28.40 -9.55 13.95
CA ILE A 77 27.07 -9.65 14.58
C ILE A 77 26.19 -8.44 14.25
N GLU A 78 26.77 -7.24 14.26
CA GLU A 78 26.05 -6.01 13.91
C GLU A 78 25.55 -6.04 12.46
N MET A 79 26.40 -6.44 11.52
CA MET A 79 26.01 -6.59 10.11
C MET A 79 25.03 -7.74 9.89
N GLY A 80 25.16 -8.86 10.61
CA GLY A 80 24.17 -9.94 10.60
C GLY A 80 22.78 -9.46 11.07
N THR A 81 22.75 -8.64 12.12
CA THR A 81 21.51 -8.02 12.63
C THR A 81 20.92 -7.04 11.61
N ALA A 82 21.76 -6.24 10.95
CA ALA A 82 21.34 -5.32 9.89
C ALA A 82 20.72 -6.07 8.69
N GLN A 83 21.31 -7.19 8.27
CA GLN A 83 20.75 -8.05 7.21
C GLN A 83 19.37 -8.58 7.60
N PHE A 84 19.24 -9.18 8.78
CA PHE A 84 17.95 -9.67 9.27
C PHE A 84 16.90 -8.55 9.30
N GLY A 85 17.27 -7.39 9.85
CA GLY A 85 16.38 -6.23 9.93
C GLY A 85 15.94 -5.71 8.55
N ALA A 86 16.84 -5.66 7.57
CA ALA A 86 16.53 -5.21 6.22
C ALA A 86 15.58 -6.18 5.49
N TRP A 87 15.85 -7.48 5.55
CA TRP A 87 14.98 -8.51 4.95
C TRP A 87 13.61 -8.60 5.63
N ALA A 88 13.56 -8.48 6.96
CA ALA A 88 12.30 -8.45 7.70
C ALA A 88 11.46 -7.20 7.38
N SER A 89 12.13 -6.05 7.24
CA SER A 89 11.48 -4.80 6.81
C SER A 89 10.92 -4.95 5.40
N PHE A 90 11.68 -5.49 4.45
CA PHE A 90 11.21 -5.78 3.09
C PHE A 90 9.96 -6.67 3.09
N ALA A 91 9.97 -7.78 3.84
CA ALA A 91 8.80 -8.66 3.96
C ALA A 91 7.56 -7.93 4.52
N THR A 92 7.78 -7.04 5.49
CA THR A 92 6.71 -6.21 6.08
C THR A 92 6.13 -5.25 5.03
N TRP A 93 6.97 -4.58 4.24
CA TRP A 93 6.53 -3.66 3.20
C TRP A 93 5.81 -4.36 2.05
N VAL A 94 6.19 -5.59 1.70
CA VAL A 94 5.43 -6.43 0.76
C VAL A 94 4.02 -6.67 1.30
N GLY A 95 3.88 -7.06 2.56
CA GLY A 95 2.57 -7.24 3.20
C GLY A 95 1.72 -5.97 3.18
N LEU A 96 2.29 -4.83 3.58
CA LEU A 96 1.61 -3.53 3.55
C LEU A 96 1.19 -3.11 2.13
N SER A 97 2.02 -3.40 1.13
CA SER A 97 1.69 -3.13 -0.28
C SER A 97 0.49 -3.96 -0.76
N VAL A 98 0.43 -5.25 -0.38
CA VAL A 98 -0.75 -6.09 -0.68
C VAL A 98 -2.00 -5.56 0.01
N PHE A 99 -1.92 -5.24 1.31
CA PHE A 99 -3.08 -4.72 2.05
C PHE A 99 -3.57 -3.37 1.52
N SER A 100 -2.67 -2.45 1.19
CA SER A 100 -3.04 -1.14 0.61
C SER A 100 -3.66 -1.29 -0.78
N LEU A 101 -3.15 -2.20 -1.61
CA LEU A 101 -3.74 -2.50 -2.92
C LEU A 101 -5.15 -3.08 -2.80
N LEU A 102 -5.35 -4.05 -1.89
CA LEU A 102 -6.67 -4.62 -1.62
C LEU A 102 -7.65 -3.55 -1.12
N LYS A 103 -7.21 -2.64 -0.24
CA LYS A 103 -8.02 -1.51 0.21
C LYS A 103 -8.40 -0.57 -0.94
N LEU A 104 -7.47 -0.25 -1.84
CA LEU A 104 -7.73 0.61 -2.99
C LEU A 104 -8.75 -0.02 -3.95
N ILE A 105 -8.58 -1.31 -4.26
CA ILE A 105 -9.50 -2.05 -5.14
C ILE A 105 -10.90 -2.09 -4.50
N ASN A 106 -11.00 -2.44 -3.22
CA ASN A 106 -12.27 -2.49 -2.52
C ASN A 106 -12.97 -1.12 -2.50
N ASN A 107 -12.23 -0.04 -2.21
CA ASN A 107 -12.78 1.31 -2.26
C ASN A 107 -13.30 1.65 -3.68
N HIS A 108 -12.52 1.35 -4.73
CA HIS A 108 -12.95 1.55 -6.10
C HIS A 108 -14.25 0.79 -6.43
N GLN A 109 -14.36 -0.48 -6.03
CA GLN A 109 -15.58 -1.28 -6.25
C GLN A 109 -16.78 -0.73 -5.47
N VAL A 110 -16.61 -0.40 -4.19
CA VAL A 110 -17.67 0.19 -3.35
C VAL A 110 -18.16 1.51 -3.92
N ARG A 111 -17.24 2.35 -4.44
CA ARG A 111 -17.60 3.63 -5.05
C ARG A 111 -18.42 3.42 -6.33
N ASN A 112 -18.05 2.46 -7.17
CA ASN A 112 -18.81 2.13 -8.37
C ASN A 112 -20.23 1.65 -8.05
N ILE A 113 -20.39 0.81 -7.03
CA ILE A 113 -21.71 0.32 -6.58
C ILE A 113 -22.57 1.46 -6.01
N ARG A 114 -21.98 2.38 -5.26
CA ARG A 114 -22.71 3.55 -4.72
C ARG A 114 -23.22 4.47 -5.83
N VAL A 115 -22.41 4.70 -6.86
CA VAL A 115 -22.79 5.53 -8.01
C VAL A 115 -23.91 4.87 -8.81
N SER A 116 -23.83 3.57 -9.09
CA SER A 116 -24.89 2.87 -9.83
C SER A 116 -26.21 2.85 -9.06
N MET A 117 -26.17 2.61 -7.74
CA MET A 117 -27.37 2.66 -6.88
C MET A 117 -27.99 4.07 -6.84
N TYR A 118 -27.16 5.13 -6.85
CA TYR A 118 -27.64 6.51 -6.90
C TYR A 118 -28.34 6.83 -8.23
N ILE A 119 -27.74 6.43 -9.35
CA ILE A 119 -28.30 6.62 -10.69
C ILE A 119 -29.63 5.84 -10.83
N GLU A 120 -29.65 4.58 -10.38
CA GLU A 120 -30.86 3.75 -10.45
C GLU A 120 -31.99 4.33 -9.58
N ARG A 121 -31.66 4.87 -8.39
CA ARG A 121 -32.64 5.59 -7.56
C ARG A 121 -33.22 6.80 -8.29
N GLN A 122 -32.40 7.60 -8.98
CA GLN A 122 -32.89 8.74 -9.75
C GLN A 122 -33.78 8.30 -10.91
N ARG A 123 -33.44 7.20 -11.58
CA ARG A 123 -34.26 6.61 -12.65
C ARG A 123 -35.66 6.23 -12.14
N LEU A 124 -35.72 5.52 -11.02
CA LEU A 124 -36.99 5.10 -10.40
C LEU A 124 -37.84 6.30 -9.97
N VAL A 125 -37.24 7.30 -9.31
CA VAL A 125 -37.96 8.52 -8.90
C VAL A 125 -38.50 9.28 -10.12
N ASN A 126 -37.75 9.37 -11.21
CA ASN A 126 -38.19 10.07 -12.41
C ASN A 126 -39.32 9.31 -13.16
N GLU A 127 -39.27 7.97 -13.19
CA GLU A 127 -40.38 7.15 -13.72
C GLU A 127 -41.67 7.32 -12.89
N ASP A 128 -41.56 7.34 -11.56
CA ASP A 128 -42.72 7.56 -10.68
C ASP A 128 -43.38 8.93 -10.92
N VAL A 129 -42.57 9.98 -11.09
CA VAL A 129 -43.06 11.33 -11.43
C VAL A 129 -43.78 11.32 -12.78
N TYR A 130 -43.20 10.71 -13.81
CA TYR A 130 -43.82 10.63 -15.14
C TYR A 130 -45.16 9.88 -15.11
N ARG A 131 -45.24 8.78 -14.35
CA ARG A 131 -46.50 8.03 -14.15
C ARG A 131 -47.54 8.86 -13.40
N GLY A 132 -47.12 9.64 -12.40
CA GLY A 132 -47.99 10.58 -11.68
C GLY A 132 -48.59 11.65 -12.61
N THR A 133 -47.75 12.28 -13.43
CA THR A 133 -48.19 13.33 -14.36
C THR A 133 -49.14 12.81 -15.44
N THR A 134 -48.93 11.59 -15.96
CA THR A 134 -49.80 11.01 -16.99
C THR A 134 -51.18 10.65 -16.46
N SER A 135 -51.29 10.22 -15.19
CA SER A 135 -52.57 9.95 -14.54
C SER A 135 -53.39 11.21 -14.25
N GLU A 136 -52.76 12.38 -14.17
CA GLU A 136 -53.43 13.67 -13.94
C GLU A 136 -53.85 14.39 -15.24
N VAL A 137 -53.46 13.90 -16.42
CA VAL A 137 -53.99 14.43 -17.69
C VAL A 137 -55.46 14.02 -17.81
N PRO A 138 -56.44 14.96 -17.76
CA PRO A 138 -57.83 14.61 -17.96
C PRO A 138 -57.99 14.07 -19.38
N ALA A 139 -58.70 12.96 -19.53
CA ALA A 139 -59.14 12.43 -20.82
C ALA A 139 -60.10 13.42 -21.50
N ALA A 140 -59.57 14.52 -22.01
CA ALA A 140 -60.31 15.51 -22.79
C ALA A 140 -60.08 15.23 -24.27
N SER A 141 -60.81 14.26 -24.83
CA SER A 141 -61.27 14.28 -26.22
C SER A 141 -62.07 13.02 -26.55
N GLY A 142 -63.28 13.21 -27.08
CA GLY A 142 -63.94 12.20 -27.90
C GLY A 142 -65.23 11.60 -27.33
N ALA A 143 -66.30 12.40 -27.27
CA ALA A 143 -67.65 11.89 -27.48
C ALA A 143 -68.47 12.98 -28.18
N LEU A 144 -68.22 13.08 -29.49
CA LEU A 144 -69.04 13.75 -30.48
C LEU A 144 -70.39 13.04 -30.56
N SER A 145 -71.47 13.83 -30.45
CA SER A 145 -72.81 13.67 -31.05
C SER A 145 -73.38 12.26 -31.18
N ASP A 146 -74.47 11.96 -30.43
CA ASP A 146 -75.59 11.18 -30.96
C ASP A 146 -76.89 11.44 -30.18
N ASN A 147 -77.91 11.84 -30.94
CA ASN A 147 -79.34 12.09 -30.66
C ASN A 147 -79.76 13.25 -29.74
#